data_AF-A0A9N8Z345-F1
#
_entry.id   AF-A0A9N8Z345-F1
#
_cell.length_a   1.000
_cell.length_b   1.000
_cell.length_c   1.000
_cell.angle_alpha   90.00
_cell.angle_beta   90.00
_cell.angle_gamma   90.00
#
_symmetry.space_group_name_H-M   'P 1'
#
loop_
_entity.id
_entity.type
_entity.pdbx_description
1 polymer ?
#
loop_
_entity_poly.entity_id
_entity_poly.type
_entity_poly.pdbx_seq_one_letter_code
_entity_poly.pdbx_strand_id
1 'polypeptide(L)'
;MDFLTLLEKVTENSSSNPGFKTKISIVIGNESAASIAYAFLSQQYNPEKAFLSQQYNPEKGIFLPVLQIPKDELTLRPECEYVFRRHEMDSDRFIYKEDLEVVLEGLMKNNELHIVLVDHNKLVPPWDKFANCVDAILDHHEDEGLYLTASPRWIEPVGSACSLVVLSFPEVWAADQLNGHGRKLANLLLAPILIDTVCLDVSKGRTTEKDQKAANFLLNTLQISDHNAFIAEYYNEIQKARRNISHLSTHDLLRKDYKEWVIGDVRIGISSVSLSVQAWLKRDQISTSINELASYASERKLDLLIVMTTHTHPQHGFQRDLVVYPFADLLKSQEFISKMEKSDLGLETLIIDPENEDCRFYRQKNISWSRKQVYPFFRNLIESINVASL
;
A
#
# COMPACT_ATOMS: atom_id res chain seq x y z
N MET A 1 -8.96 14.02 14.62
CA MET A 1 -7.59 13.45 14.57
C MET A 1 -6.74 14.39 13.74
N ASP A 2 -5.96 15.28 14.35
CA ASP A 2 -5.12 16.26 13.62
C ASP A 2 -3.66 16.03 14.02
N PHE A 3 -3.02 15.09 13.33
CA PHE A 3 -1.65 14.68 13.61
C PHE A 3 -0.63 15.69 13.08
N LEU A 4 -0.97 16.42 12.01
CA LEU A 4 -0.11 17.47 11.46
C LEU A 4 0.12 18.59 12.48
N THR A 5 -0.94 19.10 13.10
CA THR A 5 -0.82 20.09 14.19
C THR A 5 0.00 19.55 15.37
N LEU A 6 -0.05 18.23 15.64
CA LEU A 6 0.76 17.60 16.68
C LEU A 6 2.25 17.55 16.29
N LEU A 7 2.56 17.21 15.04
CA LEU A 7 3.92 17.23 14.48
C LEU A 7 4.52 18.64 14.51
N GLU A 8 3.75 19.66 14.12
CA GLU A 8 4.18 21.06 14.17
C GLU A 8 4.60 21.47 15.59
N LYS A 9 3.75 21.17 16.59
CA LYS A 9 4.06 21.44 18.01
C LYS A 9 5.29 20.70 18.51
N VAL A 10 5.48 19.45 18.09
CA VAL A 10 6.68 18.67 18.46
C VAL A 10 7.93 19.31 17.88
N THR A 11 7.86 19.76 16.63
CA THR A 11 8.99 20.37 15.91
C THR A 11 9.36 21.74 16.48
N GLU A 12 8.37 22.56 16.82
CA GLU A 12 8.59 23.86 17.49
C GLU A 12 9.22 23.70 18.87
N ASN A 13 8.74 22.74 19.66
CA ASN A 13 9.24 22.51 21.02
C ASN A 13 10.67 21.93 21.02
N SER A 14 10.97 20.99 20.12
CA SER A 14 12.33 20.42 20.00
C SER A 14 13.36 21.46 19.54
N SER A 15 12.94 22.39 18.67
CA SER A 15 13.80 23.46 18.17
C SER A 15 14.04 24.56 19.21
N SER A 16 13.04 24.89 20.03
CA SER A 16 13.10 25.98 21.02
C SER A 16 13.67 25.56 22.37
N ASN A 17 13.61 24.27 22.72
CA ASN A 17 14.09 23.74 24.00
C ASN A 17 14.89 22.44 23.81
N PRO A 18 16.23 22.50 23.69
CA PRO A 18 17.10 21.33 23.51
C PRO A 18 17.06 20.31 24.66
N GLY A 19 16.46 20.66 25.80
CA GLY A 19 16.24 19.78 26.96
C GLY A 19 14.87 19.12 27.00
N PHE A 20 14.03 19.31 25.98
CA PHE A 20 12.79 18.58 25.80
C PHE A 20 13.09 17.07 25.78
N LYS A 21 12.39 16.29 26.61
CA LYS A 21 12.54 14.84 26.74
C LYS A 21 11.17 14.20 26.62
N THR A 22 10.74 13.96 25.39
CA THR A 22 9.48 13.28 25.13
C THR A 22 9.69 12.15 24.15
N LYS A 23 9.22 10.97 24.53
CA LYS A 23 9.25 9.79 23.67
C LYS A 23 8.39 10.03 22.42
N ILE A 24 8.95 10.00 21.22
CA ILE A 24 8.21 10.16 19.96
C ILE A 24 8.24 8.85 19.19
N SER A 25 7.07 8.29 18.96
CA SER A 25 6.85 7.06 18.20
C SER A 25 6.30 7.38 16.82
N ILE A 26 7.09 7.13 15.79
CA ILE A 26 6.67 7.23 14.40
C ILE A 26 6.04 5.89 14.02
N VAL A 27 4.75 5.90 13.71
CA VAL A 27 3.98 4.73 13.33
C VAL A 27 3.95 4.65 11.81
N ILE A 28 4.84 3.87 11.24
CA ILE A 28 4.96 3.70 9.79
C ILE A 28 4.01 2.57 9.40
N GLY A 29 3.10 2.86 8.49
CA GLY A 29 2.29 1.85 7.83
C GLY A 29 2.32 2.00 6.33
N ASN A 30 1.61 1.12 5.65
CA ASN A 30 1.30 1.31 4.23
C ASN A 30 0.27 2.45 4.04
N GLU A 31 -0.25 2.60 2.82
CA GLU A 31 -1.31 3.55 2.48
C GLU A 31 -2.67 3.31 3.17
N SER A 32 -2.81 2.21 3.92
CA SER A 32 -4.05 1.88 4.62
C SER A 32 -4.19 2.70 5.89
N ALA A 33 -5.36 2.61 6.51
CA ALA A 33 -5.63 3.32 7.75
C ALA A 33 -5.01 2.68 9.00
N ALA A 34 -4.25 1.58 8.87
CA ALA A 34 -3.73 0.82 10.01
C ALA A 34 -2.81 1.67 10.90
N SER A 35 -1.87 2.42 10.31
CA SER A 35 -0.95 3.29 11.05
C SER A 35 -1.70 4.43 11.74
N ILE A 36 -2.63 5.08 11.05
CA ILE A 36 -3.47 6.17 11.58
C ILE A 36 -4.25 5.67 12.81
N ALA A 37 -4.90 4.51 12.67
CA ALA A 37 -5.69 3.92 13.74
C ALA A 37 -4.82 3.50 14.93
N TYR A 38 -3.69 2.84 14.67
CA TYR A 38 -2.75 2.44 15.72
C TYR A 38 -2.22 3.64 16.49
N ALA A 39 -1.78 4.69 15.78
CA ALA A 39 -1.28 5.90 16.42
C ALA A 39 -2.37 6.59 17.26
N PHE A 40 -3.59 6.70 16.73
CA PHE A 40 -4.71 7.28 17.48
C PHE A 40 -5.03 6.48 18.75
N LEU A 41 -5.17 5.16 18.63
CA LEU A 41 -5.47 4.27 19.76
C LEU A 41 -4.36 4.30 20.80
N SER A 42 -3.10 4.30 20.38
CA SER A 42 -1.93 4.42 21.26
C SER A 42 -1.92 5.77 21.99
N GLN A 43 -2.32 6.86 21.32
CA GLN A 43 -2.45 8.17 21.95
C GLN A 43 -3.55 8.21 23.01
N GLN A 44 -4.61 7.39 22.87
CA GLN A 44 -5.67 7.24 23.87
C GLN A 44 -5.34 6.22 24.96
N TYR A 45 -4.41 5.28 24.69
CA TYR A 45 -4.00 4.24 25.63
C TYR A 45 -3.32 4.88 26.84
N ASN A 46 -4.09 5.09 27.92
CA ASN A 46 -3.61 5.52 29.22
C ASN A 46 -3.99 4.46 30.27
N PRO A 47 -3.02 3.72 30.85
CA PRO A 47 -3.32 2.78 31.93
C PRO A 47 -3.87 3.46 33.20
N GLU A 48 -3.75 4.79 33.34
CA GLU A 48 -4.16 5.52 34.56
C GLU A 48 -5.28 6.57 34.37
N LYS A 49 -6.35 6.25 33.62
CA LYS A 49 -7.64 6.98 33.57
C LYS A 49 -7.79 8.05 32.48
N ALA A 50 -9.00 8.03 31.93
CA ALA A 50 -9.67 9.11 31.24
C ALA A 50 -9.76 10.37 32.12
N PHE A 51 -9.42 11.54 31.58
CA PHE A 51 -10.26 12.76 31.63
C PHE A 51 -9.56 13.93 30.92
N LEU A 52 -10.32 14.55 30.01
CA LEU A 52 -10.37 15.99 29.70
C LEU A 52 -9.11 16.84 30.00
N SER A 53 -8.27 17.04 28.99
CA SER A 53 -7.79 18.37 28.61
C SER A 53 -6.95 18.25 27.33
N GLN A 54 -7.08 19.21 26.43
CA GLN A 54 -6.20 19.42 25.27
C GLN A 54 -4.80 19.89 25.69
N GLN A 55 -4.26 19.37 26.79
CA GLN A 55 -2.91 19.70 27.25
C GLN A 55 -2.00 18.49 27.10
N TYR A 56 -1.06 18.71 26.19
CA TYR A 56 0.18 17.98 26.00
C TYR A 56 0.76 17.47 27.34
N ASN A 57 0.93 16.14 27.47
CA ASN A 57 1.59 15.51 28.60
C ASN A 57 2.91 14.86 28.12
N PRO A 58 4.08 15.45 28.41
CA PRO A 58 5.38 14.96 27.96
C PRO A 58 5.79 13.58 28.53
N GLU A 59 5.14 13.10 29.61
CA GLU A 59 5.41 11.74 30.14
C GLU A 59 4.75 10.63 29.31
N LYS A 60 3.73 10.97 28.51
CA LYS A 60 3.07 10.06 27.57
C LYS A 60 3.71 10.25 26.20
N GLY A 61 4.40 9.21 25.73
CA GLY A 61 4.99 9.26 24.39
C GLY A 61 3.96 9.67 23.32
N ILE A 62 4.42 10.37 22.30
CA ILE A 62 3.61 10.89 21.20
C ILE A 62 3.61 9.85 20.08
N PHE A 63 2.45 9.55 19.50
CA PHE A 63 2.36 8.65 18.34
C PHE A 63 1.96 9.44 17.10
N LEU A 64 2.83 9.43 16.09
CA LEU A 64 2.63 10.13 14.82
C LEU A 64 2.51 9.10 13.69
N PRO A 65 1.33 8.93 13.08
CA PRO A 65 1.15 8.01 11.97
C PRO A 65 1.72 8.61 10.69
N VAL A 66 2.36 7.78 9.88
CA VAL A 66 2.94 8.16 8.60
C VAL A 66 2.37 7.29 7.51
N LEU A 67 1.88 7.94 6.46
CA LEU A 67 1.58 7.27 5.20
C LEU A 67 2.87 7.21 4.39
N GLN A 68 3.33 6.00 4.05
CA GLN A 68 4.59 5.78 3.33
C GLN A 68 4.48 6.07 1.82
N ILE A 69 3.72 7.10 1.44
CA ILE A 69 3.51 7.57 0.08
C ILE A 69 3.65 9.10 0.03
N PRO A 70 4.04 9.69 -1.11
CA PRO A 70 3.84 11.11 -1.37
C PRO A 70 2.36 11.51 -1.22
N LYS A 71 2.11 12.74 -0.81
CA LYS A 71 0.76 13.27 -0.66
C LYS A 71 -0.07 13.19 -1.94
N ASP A 72 0.53 13.49 -3.09
CA ASP A 72 -0.14 13.44 -4.39
C ASP A 72 -0.48 11.99 -4.83
N GLU A 73 0.19 10.98 -4.27
CA GLU A 73 -0.07 9.57 -4.58
C GLU A 73 -1.31 8.99 -3.88
N LEU A 74 -1.89 9.71 -2.91
CA LEU A 74 -3.15 9.26 -2.28
C LEU A 74 -4.30 9.24 -3.30
N THR A 75 -4.31 10.18 -4.25
CA THR A 75 -5.32 10.27 -5.33
C THR A 75 -5.33 9.05 -6.26
N LEU A 76 -4.22 8.31 -6.28
CA LEU A 76 -4.09 7.05 -7.00
C LEU A 76 -4.89 5.92 -6.34
N ARG A 77 -5.38 6.12 -5.11
CA ARG A 77 -6.09 5.13 -4.29
C ARG A 77 -7.50 5.65 -3.97
N PRO A 78 -8.39 5.68 -4.98
CA PRO A 78 -9.73 6.23 -4.82
C PRO A 78 -10.55 5.50 -3.75
N GLU A 79 -10.25 4.24 -3.46
CA GLU A 79 -10.82 3.49 -2.34
C GLU A 79 -10.44 4.08 -0.97
N CYS A 80 -9.18 4.49 -0.78
CA CYS A 80 -8.72 5.11 0.45
C CYS A 80 -9.37 6.49 0.60
N GLU A 81 -9.35 7.31 -0.46
CA GLU A 81 -10.02 8.61 -0.45
C GLU A 81 -11.52 8.50 -0.17
N TYR A 82 -12.20 7.51 -0.74
CA TYR A 82 -13.61 7.24 -0.50
C TYR A 82 -13.86 6.95 0.99
N VAL A 83 -13.06 6.07 1.59
CA VAL A 83 -13.17 5.73 3.01
C VAL A 83 -12.91 6.96 3.88
N PHE A 84 -11.84 7.71 3.63
CA PHE A 84 -11.51 8.91 4.41
C PHE A 84 -12.61 9.97 4.31
N ARG A 85 -13.07 10.29 3.10
CA ARG A 85 -14.14 11.28 2.87
C ARG A 85 -15.47 10.85 3.51
N ARG A 86 -15.85 9.58 3.38
CA ARG A 86 -17.09 9.04 3.98
C ARG A 86 -17.13 9.23 5.50
N HIS A 87 -15.97 9.23 6.15
CA HIS A 87 -15.85 9.33 7.62
C HIS A 87 -15.28 10.67 8.10
N GLU A 88 -15.37 11.70 7.25
CA GLU A 88 -14.96 13.09 7.56
C GLU A 88 -13.51 13.18 8.06
N MET A 89 -12.63 12.38 7.47
CA MET A 89 -11.19 12.48 7.67
C MET A 89 -10.60 13.35 6.58
N ASP A 90 -10.00 14.46 7.00
CA ASP A 90 -9.30 15.38 6.11
C ASP A 90 -7.89 14.84 5.82
N SER A 91 -7.69 14.31 4.62
CA SER A 91 -6.39 13.78 4.19
C SER A 91 -5.30 14.84 4.06
N ASP A 92 -5.66 16.13 4.03
CA ASP A 92 -4.68 17.21 4.08
C ASP A 92 -4.03 17.35 5.47
N ARG A 93 -4.61 16.71 6.50
CA ARG A 93 -4.11 16.71 7.89
C ARG A 93 -3.33 15.44 8.24
N PHE A 94 -3.10 14.55 7.27
CA PHE A 94 -2.25 13.38 7.46
C PHE A 94 -0.78 13.77 7.33
N ILE A 95 0.08 12.93 7.89
CA ILE A 95 1.53 13.07 7.76
C ILE A 95 1.97 12.07 6.68
N TYR A 96 2.57 12.59 5.63
CA TYR A 96 3.14 11.82 4.53
C TYR A 96 4.65 11.69 4.75
N LYS A 97 5.31 10.87 3.93
CA LYS A 97 6.74 10.59 4.11
C LYS A 97 7.61 11.85 4.05
N GLU A 98 7.25 12.81 3.19
CA GLU A 98 7.98 14.06 2.98
C GLU A 98 7.89 15.03 4.16
N ASP A 99 6.82 14.97 4.95
CA ASP A 99 6.62 15.86 6.11
C ASP A 99 7.62 15.55 7.23
N LEU A 100 8.17 14.33 7.26
CA LEU A 100 9.07 13.88 8.32
C LEU A 100 10.55 13.96 7.97
N GLU A 101 10.94 14.07 6.70
CA GLU A 101 12.36 14.10 6.30
C GLU A 101 13.13 15.22 7.01
N VAL A 102 12.47 16.34 7.31
CA VAL A 102 13.04 17.49 8.03
C VAL A 102 13.15 17.27 9.54
N VAL A 103 12.29 16.43 10.12
CA VAL A 103 12.13 16.30 11.58
C VAL A 103 12.93 15.12 12.15
N LEU A 104 13.04 14.00 11.42
CA LEU A 104 13.60 12.74 11.93
C LEU A 104 15.09 12.84 12.30
N GLU A 105 15.89 13.58 11.53
CA GLU A 105 17.32 13.69 11.80
C GLU A 105 17.61 14.48 13.09
N GLY A 106 16.73 15.41 13.44
CA GLY A 106 16.76 16.11 14.73
C GLY A 106 16.37 15.18 15.88
N LEU A 107 15.28 14.43 15.74
CA LEU A 107 14.77 13.53 16.78
C LEU A 107 15.72 12.37 17.12
N MET A 108 16.40 11.81 16.11
CA MET A 108 17.41 10.77 16.32
C MET A 108 18.54 11.20 17.25
N LYS A 109 19.07 12.42 17.06
CA LYS A 109 20.25 12.90 17.80
C LYS A 109 19.98 12.99 19.31
N ASN A 110 18.72 13.11 19.70
CA ASN A 110 18.29 13.23 21.09
C ASN A 110 17.90 11.89 21.74
N ASN A 111 18.00 10.76 21.03
CA ASN A 111 17.50 9.43 21.47
C ASN A 111 16.00 9.42 21.82
N GLU A 112 15.20 10.23 21.12
CA GLU A 112 13.76 10.36 21.35
C GLU A 112 12.91 9.61 20.33
N LEU A 113 13.55 9.05 19.29
CA LEU A 113 12.89 8.40 18.17
C LEU A 113 12.65 6.91 18.44
N HIS A 114 11.38 6.53 18.35
CA HIS A 114 10.90 5.16 18.36
C HIS A 114 10.11 4.91 17.08
N ILE A 115 10.21 3.72 16.51
CA ILE A 115 9.52 3.34 15.29
C ILE A 115 8.61 2.16 15.58
N VAL A 116 7.36 2.29 15.16
CA VAL A 116 6.39 1.21 15.15
C VAL A 116 6.07 0.87 13.70
N LEU A 117 6.25 -0.39 13.32
CA LEU A 117 5.88 -0.88 12.00
C LEU A 117 4.48 -1.49 12.08
N VAL A 118 3.59 -1.06 11.20
CA VAL A 118 2.24 -1.61 11.06
C VAL A 118 2.05 -2.07 9.62
N ASP A 119 1.57 -3.29 9.42
CA ASP A 119 1.32 -3.88 8.09
C ASP A 119 2.59 -4.14 7.25
N HIS A 120 3.75 -4.16 7.91
CA HIS A 120 5.03 -4.64 7.38
C HIS A 120 6.01 -4.88 8.53
N ASN A 121 7.04 -5.70 8.30
CA ASN A 121 8.06 -6.02 9.31
C ASN A 121 9.50 -5.70 8.86
N LYS A 122 9.64 -4.84 7.85
CA LYS A 122 10.92 -4.44 7.25
C LYS A 122 10.91 -2.99 6.80
N LEU A 123 11.84 -2.19 7.32
CA LEU A 123 12.09 -0.86 6.81
C LEU A 123 12.71 -0.93 5.41
N VAL A 124 12.26 -0.04 4.55
CA VAL A 124 12.80 0.18 3.20
C VAL A 124 13.34 1.60 3.10
N PRO A 125 14.26 1.89 2.16
CA PRO A 125 14.74 3.26 1.95
C PRO A 125 13.59 4.27 1.78
N PRO A 126 13.71 5.49 2.35
CA PRO A 126 14.88 6.03 3.07
C PRO A 126 14.91 5.69 4.59
N TRP A 127 14.04 4.79 5.06
CA TRP A 127 13.82 4.52 6.48
C TRP A 127 14.78 3.50 7.08
N ASP A 128 15.45 2.70 6.24
CA ASP A 128 16.37 1.62 6.62
C ASP A 128 17.50 2.10 7.55
N LYS A 129 17.93 3.36 7.44
CA LYS A 129 18.91 3.99 8.35
C LYS A 129 18.45 4.04 9.82
N PHE A 130 17.16 3.90 10.10
CA PHE A 130 16.57 3.94 11.44
C PHE A 130 16.29 2.53 12.02
N ALA A 131 16.88 1.47 11.47
CA ALA A 131 16.67 0.09 11.91
C ALA A 131 16.80 -0.14 13.43
N ASN A 132 17.73 0.54 14.10
CA ASN A 132 17.95 0.42 15.55
C ASN A 132 16.88 1.11 16.40
N CYS A 133 15.99 1.89 15.79
CA CYS A 133 14.90 2.59 16.46
C CYS A 133 13.57 1.80 16.37
N VAL A 134 13.55 0.60 15.79
CA VAL A 134 12.32 -0.18 15.68
C VAL A 134 12.00 -0.85 17.02
N ASP A 135 10.91 -0.40 17.65
CA ASP A 135 10.49 -0.82 18.98
C ASP A 135 9.24 -1.67 19.00
N ALA A 136 8.39 -1.62 17.96
CA ALA A 136 7.22 -2.45 17.90
C ALA A 136 6.85 -2.81 16.45
N ILE A 137 6.22 -3.97 16.29
CA ILE A 137 5.77 -4.50 14.99
C ILE A 137 4.38 -5.11 15.18
N LEU A 138 3.43 -4.68 14.34
CA LEU A 138 2.16 -5.35 14.11
C LEU A 138 2.03 -5.65 12.62
N ASP A 139 2.16 -6.91 12.22
CA ASP A 139 2.17 -7.28 10.81
C ASP A 139 1.49 -8.63 10.58
N HIS A 140 1.11 -8.87 9.34
CA HIS A 140 0.50 -10.12 8.88
C HIS A 140 1.21 -10.77 7.68
N HIS A 141 2.28 -10.15 7.19
CA HIS A 141 3.13 -10.72 6.16
C HIS A 141 4.06 -11.82 6.69
N GLU A 142 4.81 -12.44 5.79
CA GLU A 142 5.88 -13.37 6.15
C GLU A 142 6.93 -12.66 7.01
N ASP A 143 7.37 -13.32 8.07
CA ASP A 143 8.35 -12.77 9.01
C ASP A 143 9.75 -12.77 8.38
N GLU A 144 10.32 -11.58 8.13
CA GLU A 144 11.66 -11.41 7.57
C GLU A 144 12.79 -11.68 8.59
N GLY A 145 12.45 -11.99 9.85
CA GLY A 145 13.42 -12.28 10.92
C GLY A 145 14.16 -11.04 11.44
N LEU A 146 13.61 -9.84 11.19
CA LEU A 146 14.22 -8.56 11.56
C LEU A 146 13.68 -8.02 12.89
N TYR A 147 14.46 -7.12 13.51
CA TYR A 147 14.11 -6.35 14.71
C TYR A 147 13.63 -7.21 15.89
N LEU A 148 14.41 -8.24 16.23
CA LEU A 148 14.04 -9.25 17.23
C LEU A 148 13.86 -8.70 18.66
N THR A 149 14.35 -7.48 18.93
CA THR A 149 14.19 -6.79 20.21
C THR A 149 12.91 -5.96 20.30
N ALA A 150 12.15 -5.82 19.21
CA ALA A 150 10.88 -5.10 19.21
C ALA A 150 9.86 -5.75 20.16
N SER A 151 9.11 -4.93 20.91
CA SER A 151 8.09 -5.34 21.85
C SER A 151 6.95 -4.31 21.94
N PRO A 152 5.72 -4.65 21.52
CA PRO A 152 5.32 -5.96 21.00
C PRO A 152 5.87 -6.22 19.59
N ARG A 153 6.14 -7.49 19.28
CA ARG A 153 6.43 -7.98 17.92
C ARG A 153 5.40 -9.03 17.55
N TRP A 154 4.26 -8.57 17.04
CA TRP A 154 3.11 -9.38 16.65
C TRP A 154 3.08 -9.53 15.14
N ILE A 155 3.64 -10.63 14.65
CA ILE A 155 3.60 -11.01 13.25
C ILE A 155 2.75 -12.27 13.17
N GLU A 156 1.54 -12.15 12.64
CA GLU A 156 0.55 -13.22 12.64
C GLU A 156 -0.18 -13.31 11.30
N PRO A 157 -0.36 -14.52 10.72
CA PRO A 157 -0.94 -14.68 9.38
C PRO A 157 -2.47 -14.50 9.39
N VAL A 158 -2.93 -13.28 9.66
CA VAL A 158 -4.34 -12.87 9.54
C VAL A 158 -4.61 -12.25 8.17
N GLY A 159 -5.88 -12.06 7.83
CA GLY A 159 -6.29 -11.47 6.56
C GLY A 159 -5.91 -10.00 6.45
N SER A 160 -5.98 -9.23 7.53
CA SER A 160 -5.62 -7.80 7.55
C SER A 160 -4.89 -7.39 8.81
N ALA A 161 -3.82 -6.59 8.70
CA ALA A 161 -3.15 -5.97 9.85
C ALA A 161 -4.10 -5.11 10.70
N CYS A 162 -5.16 -4.53 10.09
CA CYS A 162 -6.18 -3.80 10.82
C CYS A 162 -6.94 -4.67 11.83
N SER A 163 -7.07 -5.97 11.59
CA SER A 163 -7.64 -6.91 12.56
C SER A 163 -6.76 -7.05 13.81
N LEU A 164 -5.43 -7.06 13.64
CA LEU A 164 -4.50 -7.03 14.77
C LEU A 164 -4.62 -5.71 15.53
N VAL A 165 -4.64 -4.57 14.81
CA VAL A 165 -4.81 -3.24 15.44
C VAL A 165 -6.08 -3.20 16.29
N VAL A 166 -7.23 -3.61 15.76
CA VAL A 166 -8.50 -3.64 16.54
C VAL A 166 -8.35 -4.44 17.83
N LEU A 167 -7.81 -5.66 17.73
CA LEU A 167 -7.72 -6.60 18.83
C LEU A 167 -6.64 -6.24 19.87
N SER A 168 -5.76 -5.29 19.56
CA SER A 168 -4.64 -4.86 20.41
C SER A 168 -5.01 -3.84 21.48
N PHE A 169 -6.15 -3.14 21.34
CA PHE A 169 -6.53 -2.04 22.23
C PHE A 169 -7.88 -2.24 22.95
N PRO A 170 -8.23 -3.44 23.47
CA PRO A 170 -9.56 -3.72 24.00
C PRO A 170 -9.98 -2.77 25.13
N GLU A 171 -9.03 -2.36 25.97
CA GLU A 171 -9.26 -1.43 27.10
C GLU A 171 -9.66 -0.03 26.64
N VAL A 172 -9.01 0.48 25.59
CA VAL A 172 -9.29 1.82 25.03
C VAL A 172 -10.67 1.86 24.39
N TRP A 173 -11.03 0.79 23.66
CA TRP A 173 -12.36 0.70 23.07
C TRP A 173 -13.47 0.64 24.14
N ALA A 174 -13.23 -0.01 25.27
CA ALA A 174 -14.20 -0.17 26.34
C ALA A 174 -14.41 1.11 27.18
N ALA A 175 -13.39 1.97 27.29
CA ALA A 175 -13.35 3.04 28.28
C ALA A 175 -14.06 4.36 27.85
N ASP A 176 -14.80 4.38 26.74
CA ASP A 176 -15.34 5.61 26.09
C ASP A 176 -14.27 6.71 25.85
N GLN A 177 -12.99 6.31 25.85
CA GLN A 177 -11.82 7.19 25.74
C GLN A 177 -11.58 7.71 24.32
N LEU A 178 -12.41 7.28 23.36
CA LEU A 178 -12.24 7.64 21.95
C LEU A 178 -12.74 9.06 21.64
N ASN A 179 -13.24 9.82 22.63
CA ASN A 179 -13.67 11.21 22.48
C ASN A 179 -14.64 11.39 21.29
N GLY A 180 -15.63 10.50 21.15
CA GLY A 180 -16.57 10.50 20.02
C GLY A 180 -16.03 10.01 18.68
N HIS A 181 -14.75 9.63 18.58
CA HIS A 181 -14.14 9.13 17.34
C HIS A 181 -14.35 7.63 17.10
N GLY A 182 -14.93 6.89 18.06
CA GLY A 182 -15.02 5.43 17.99
C GLY A 182 -15.76 4.90 16.76
N ARG A 183 -16.84 5.57 16.34
CA ARG A 183 -17.56 5.21 15.10
C ARG A 183 -16.72 5.47 13.84
N LYS A 184 -16.03 6.62 13.78
CA LYS A 184 -15.14 6.97 12.66
C LYS A 184 -14.02 5.94 12.53
N LEU A 185 -13.38 5.60 13.66
CA LEU A 185 -12.31 4.60 13.72
C LEU A 185 -12.80 3.19 13.38
N ALA A 186 -13.98 2.79 13.84
CA ALA A 186 -14.56 1.49 13.54
C ALA A 186 -14.83 1.32 12.06
N ASN A 187 -15.42 2.32 11.40
CA ASN A 187 -15.61 2.30 9.96
C ASN A 187 -14.27 2.29 9.19
N LEU A 188 -13.33 3.14 9.62
CA LEU A 188 -12.02 3.27 9.03
C LEU A 188 -11.24 1.95 9.02
N LEU A 189 -11.27 1.21 10.13
CA LEU A 189 -10.62 -0.09 10.28
C LEU A 189 -11.38 -1.22 9.59
N LEU A 190 -12.72 -1.12 9.48
CA LEU A 190 -13.53 -2.15 8.85
C LEU A 190 -13.25 -2.24 7.35
N ALA A 191 -13.04 -1.11 6.66
CA ALA A 191 -12.78 -1.07 5.23
C ALA A 191 -11.60 -1.96 4.77
N PRO A 192 -10.35 -1.79 5.27
CA PRO A 192 -9.23 -2.65 4.88
C PRO A 192 -9.46 -4.11 5.25
N ILE A 193 -10.07 -4.39 6.42
CA ILE A 193 -10.44 -5.77 6.79
C ILE A 193 -11.33 -6.40 5.71
N LEU A 194 -12.38 -5.70 5.24
CA LEU A 194 -13.26 -6.20 4.19
C LEU A 194 -12.54 -6.32 2.83
N ILE A 195 -11.61 -5.42 2.49
CA ILE A 195 -10.86 -5.49 1.23
C ILE A 195 -9.93 -6.72 1.22
N ASP A 196 -9.13 -6.87 2.27
CA ASP A 196 -8.04 -7.86 2.30
C ASP A 196 -8.59 -9.29 2.41
N THR A 197 -9.67 -9.45 3.17
CA THR A 197 -10.37 -10.73 3.39
C THR A 197 -11.38 -11.09 2.30
N VAL A 198 -11.53 -10.25 1.27
CA VAL A 198 -12.55 -10.43 0.21
C VAL A 198 -13.94 -10.54 0.82
N CYS A 199 -14.32 -9.51 1.59
CA CYS A 199 -15.61 -9.41 2.27
C CYS A 199 -15.84 -10.52 3.31
N LEU A 200 -14.79 -10.91 4.05
CA LEU A 200 -14.77 -12.01 5.03
C LEU A 200 -15.14 -13.38 4.45
N ASP A 201 -14.99 -13.58 3.13
CA ASP A 201 -15.28 -14.84 2.47
C ASP A 201 -14.19 -15.88 2.77
N VAL A 202 -14.47 -16.77 3.72
CA VAL A 202 -13.55 -17.85 4.14
C VAL A 202 -13.19 -18.78 2.97
N SER A 203 -14.06 -18.92 1.97
CA SER A 203 -13.78 -19.76 0.79
C SER A 203 -12.63 -19.21 -0.07
N LYS A 204 -12.23 -17.95 0.11
CA LYS A 204 -11.09 -17.33 -0.58
C LYS A 204 -9.75 -17.59 0.10
N GLY A 205 -9.74 -18.25 1.27
CA GLY A 205 -8.52 -18.64 1.98
C GLY A 205 -7.71 -17.49 2.58
N ARG A 206 -8.31 -16.29 2.70
CA ARG A 206 -7.67 -15.10 3.29
C ARG A 206 -8.22 -14.72 4.66
N THR A 207 -9.41 -15.19 5.00
CA THR A 207 -10.11 -14.81 6.22
C THR A 207 -9.78 -15.75 7.36
N THR A 208 -9.41 -15.20 8.51
CA THR A 208 -9.18 -15.93 9.77
C THR A 208 -10.25 -15.60 10.81
N GLU A 209 -10.27 -16.37 11.90
CA GLU A 209 -11.15 -16.09 13.05
C GLU A 209 -10.87 -14.72 13.68
N LYS A 210 -9.62 -14.25 13.68
CA LYS A 210 -9.27 -12.92 14.18
C LYS A 210 -9.87 -11.82 13.30
N ASP A 211 -9.90 -12.00 11.99
CA ASP A 211 -10.53 -11.04 11.08
C ASP A 211 -12.04 -10.94 11.33
N GLN A 212 -12.71 -12.09 11.47
CA GLN A 212 -14.14 -12.14 11.79
C GLN A 212 -14.43 -11.53 13.16
N LYS A 213 -13.61 -11.83 14.17
CA LYS A 213 -13.73 -11.26 15.52
C LYS A 213 -13.57 -9.74 15.50
N ALA A 214 -12.55 -9.23 14.81
CA ALA A 214 -12.32 -7.80 14.68
C ALA A 214 -13.47 -7.11 13.93
N ALA A 215 -13.90 -7.65 12.79
CA ALA A 215 -15.01 -7.08 12.01
C ALA A 215 -16.32 -7.05 12.83
N ASN A 216 -16.66 -8.15 13.50
CA ASN A 216 -17.85 -8.22 14.37
C ASN A 216 -17.77 -7.19 15.51
N PHE A 217 -16.60 -7.02 16.12
CA PHE A 217 -16.39 -6.00 17.14
C PHE A 217 -16.64 -4.58 16.62
N LEU A 218 -16.13 -4.25 15.42
CA LEU A 218 -16.33 -2.95 14.80
C LEU A 218 -17.79 -2.72 14.43
N LEU A 219 -18.49 -3.72 13.90
CA LEU A 219 -19.92 -3.63 13.54
C LEU A 219 -20.80 -3.41 14.76
N ASN A 220 -20.50 -4.09 15.87
CA ASN A 220 -21.15 -3.84 17.16
C ASN A 220 -20.90 -2.41 17.65
N THR A 221 -19.67 -1.90 17.49
CA THR A 221 -19.31 -0.51 17.83
C THR A 221 -20.10 0.49 16.98
N LEU A 222 -20.42 0.13 15.74
CA LEU A 222 -21.23 0.92 14.82
C LEU A 222 -22.74 0.79 15.07
N GLN A 223 -23.17 -0.10 15.97
CA GLN A 223 -24.57 -0.42 16.27
C GLN A 223 -25.36 -0.84 15.02
N ILE A 224 -24.73 -1.64 14.16
CA ILE A 224 -25.37 -2.17 12.95
C ILE A 224 -26.24 -3.38 13.31
N SER A 225 -27.52 -3.35 12.95
CA SER A 225 -28.44 -4.46 13.24
C SER A 225 -28.29 -5.63 12.25
N ASP A 226 -28.09 -5.33 10.96
CA ASP A 226 -27.85 -6.32 9.90
C ASP A 226 -26.40 -6.20 9.41
N HIS A 227 -25.52 -6.95 10.05
CA HIS A 227 -24.09 -6.97 9.73
C HIS A 227 -23.85 -7.39 8.27
N ASN A 228 -24.59 -8.38 7.77
CA ASN A 228 -24.36 -8.94 6.44
C ASN A 228 -24.73 -7.94 5.35
N ALA A 229 -25.90 -7.30 5.46
CA ALA A 229 -26.33 -6.28 4.51
C ALA A 229 -25.35 -5.09 4.49
N PHE A 230 -24.95 -4.61 5.67
CA PHE A 230 -24.02 -3.48 5.79
C PHE A 230 -22.64 -3.80 5.22
N ILE A 231 -22.05 -4.94 5.57
CA ILE A 231 -20.75 -5.38 5.04
C ILE A 231 -20.82 -5.49 3.51
N ALA A 232 -21.87 -6.10 2.96
CA ALA A 232 -22.01 -6.28 1.52
C ALA A 232 -22.14 -4.92 0.80
N GLU A 233 -22.95 -4.00 1.33
CA GLU A 233 -23.08 -2.65 0.79
C GLU A 233 -21.75 -1.90 0.86
N TYR A 234 -21.12 -1.85 2.04
CA TYR A 234 -19.90 -1.09 2.26
C TYR A 234 -18.74 -1.61 1.41
N TYR A 235 -18.56 -2.93 1.36
CA TYR A 235 -17.59 -3.56 0.47
C TYR A 235 -17.86 -3.23 -1.00
N ASN A 236 -19.11 -3.26 -1.45
CA ASN A 236 -19.47 -2.90 -2.82
C ASN A 236 -19.19 -1.42 -3.13
N GLU A 237 -19.47 -0.50 -2.21
CA GLU A 237 -19.15 0.92 -2.38
C GLU A 237 -17.63 1.15 -2.49
N ILE A 238 -16.84 0.54 -1.60
CA ILE A 238 -15.38 0.59 -1.64
C ILE A 238 -14.85 0.03 -2.97
N GLN A 239 -15.37 -1.12 -3.42
CA GLN A 239 -14.94 -1.75 -4.67
C GLN A 239 -15.37 -0.95 -5.90
N LYS A 240 -16.49 -0.21 -5.84
CA LYS A 240 -16.88 0.76 -6.88
C LYS A 240 -15.90 1.92 -6.92
N ALA A 241 -15.53 2.48 -5.77
CA ALA A 241 -14.54 3.56 -5.68
C ALA A 241 -13.17 3.09 -6.22
N ARG A 242 -12.69 1.92 -5.77
CA ARG A 242 -11.43 1.28 -6.23
C ARG A 242 -11.33 1.15 -7.74
N ARG A 243 -12.46 0.82 -8.40
CA ARG A 243 -12.55 0.65 -9.86
C ARG A 243 -12.74 1.97 -10.60
N ASN A 244 -13.12 3.04 -9.91
CA ASN A 244 -13.24 4.36 -10.51
C ASN A 244 -11.86 5.01 -10.66
N ILE A 245 -11.17 4.64 -11.73
CA ILE A 245 -9.87 5.16 -12.13
C ILE A 245 -9.98 6.13 -13.31
N SER A 246 -11.19 6.68 -13.55
CA SER A 246 -11.46 7.54 -14.71
C SER A 246 -10.70 8.86 -14.68
N HIS A 247 -10.35 9.35 -13.49
CA HIS A 247 -9.56 10.55 -13.26
C HIS A 247 -8.04 10.33 -13.38
N LEU A 248 -7.58 9.07 -13.41
CA LEU A 248 -6.16 8.75 -13.49
C LEU A 248 -5.66 8.78 -14.94
N SER A 249 -4.58 9.53 -15.17
CA SER A 249 -3.86 9.54 -16.44
C SER A 249 -3.14 8.20 -16.72
N THR A 250 -2.63 7.99 -17.93
CA THR A 250 -1.76 6.85 -18.26
C THR A 250 -0.56 6.78 -17.30
N HIS A 251 0.08 7.93 -17.04
CA HIS A 251 1.19 8.03 -16.08
C HIS A 251 0.79 7.59 -14.67
N ASP A 252 -0.36 8.08 -14.19
CA ASP A 252 -0.90 7.69 -12.88
C ASP A 252 -1.20 6.19 -12.79
N LEU A 253 -1.75 5.60 -13.84
CA LEU A 253 -2.00 4.15 -13.90
C LEU A 253 -0.70 3.35 -13.81
N LEU A 254 0.38 3.84 -14.44
CA LEU A 254 1.69 3.18 -14.40
C LEU A 254 2.31 3.21 -13.00
N ARG A 255 2.24 4.35 -12.29
CA ARG A 255 2.85 4.49 -10.96
C ARG A 255 2.01 3.93 -9.81
N LYS A 256 0.68 3.78 -9.97
CA LYS A 256 -0.26 3.37 -8.89
C LYS A 256 0.13 2.04 -8.21
N ASP A 257 0.44 1.01 -8.99
CA ASP A 257 0.90 -0.30 -8.48
C ASP A 257 2.14 -0.73 -9.27
N TYR A 258 3.24 -0.03 -8.99
CA TYR A 258 4.54 -0.19 -9.65
C TYR A 258 5.53 -0.92 -8.75
N LYS A 259 6.36 -1.79 -9.36
CA LYS A 259 7.54 -2.35 -8.71
C LYS A 259 8.70 -2.37 -9.70
N GLU A 260 9.90 -2.19 -9.16
CA GLU A 260 11.13 -2.07 -9.93
C GLU A 260 12.21 -3.00 -9.37
N TRP A 261 13.04 -3.53 -10.26
CA TRP A 261 14.18 -4.35 -9.92
C TRP A 261 15.36 -4.08 -10.87
N VAL A 262 16.56 -4.47 -10.43
CA VAL A 262 17.79 -4.43 -11.23
C VAL A 262 18.35 -5.86 -11.32
N ILE A 263 18.64 -6.32 -12.53
CA ILE A 263 19.15 -7.66 -12.85
C ILE A 263 20.45 -7.49 -13.64
N GLY A 264 21.60 -7.62 -12.97
CA GLY A 264 22.87 -7.18 -13.56
C GLY A 264 22.81 -5.69 -13.87
N ASP A 265 23.03 -5.32 -15.14
CA ASP A 265 22.93 -3.94 -15.61
C ASP A 265 21.54 -3.56 -16.15
N VAL A 266 20.58 -4.50 -16.15
CA VAL A 266 19.23 -4.30 -16.70
C VAL A 266 18.26 -3.85 -15.62
N ARG A 267 17.62 -2.68 -15.80
CA ARG A 267 16.53 -2.19 -14.94
C ARG A 267 15.16 -2.53 -15.52
N ILE A 268 14.35 -3.24 -14.73
CA ILE A 268 12.99 -3.68 -15.11
C ILE A 268 11.94 -3.04 -14.19
N GLY A 269 10.90 -2.49 -14.81
CA GLY A 269 9.71 -1.99 -14.11
C GLY A 269 8.46 -2.78 -14.49
N ILE A 270 7.62 -3.12 -13.51
CA ILE A 270 6.33 -3.79 -13.72
C ILE A 270 5.18 -3.04 -13.05
N SER A 271 4.32 -2.44 -13.88
CA SER A 271 3.07 -1.80 -13.46
C SER A 271 1.90 -2.78 -13.51
N SER A 272 0.96 -2.66 -12.57
CA SER A 272 -0.31 -3.41 -12.59
C SER A 272 -1.50 -2.45 -12.77
N VAL A 273 -2.30 -2.65 -13.82
CA VAL A 273 -3.41 -1.75 -14.20
C VAL A 273 -4.74 -2.51 -14.22
N SER A 274 -5.77 -1.99 -13.55
CA SER A 274 -7.10 -2.62 -13.48
C SER A 274 -8.02 -2.25 -14.65
N LEU A 275 -7.50 -2.30 -15.88
CA LEU A 275 -8.21 -1.97 -17.11
C LEU A 275 -7.66 -2.81 -18.26
N SER A 276 -8.51 -3.38 -19.13
CA SER A 276 -7.99 -4.12 -20.29
C SER A 276 -7.16 -3.19 -21.18
N VAL A 277 -6.15 -3.74 -21.88
CA VAL A 277 -5.29 -2.93 -22.76
C VAL A 277 -6.13 -2.21 -23.81
N GLN A 278 -7.10 -2.90 -24.42
CA GLN A 278 -7.99 -2.27 -25.40
C GLN A 278 -8.82 -1.12 -24.83
N ALA A 279 -9.41 -1.28 -23.64
CA ALA A 279 -10.20 -0.22 -23.02
C ALA A 279 -9.33 0.97 -22.60
N TRP A 280 -8.13 0.69 -22.09
CA TRP A 280 -7.15 1.69 -21.71
C TRP A 280 -6.69 2.53 -22.91
N LEU A 281 -6.18 1.89 -23.96
CA LEU A 281 -5.65 2.61 -25.12
C LEU A 281 -6.75 3.30 -25.92
N LYS A 282 -7.99 2.82 -25.85
CA LYS A 282 -9.15 3.52 -26.41
C LYS A 282 -9.48 4.78 -25.60
N ARG A 283 -9.39 4.72 -24.27
CA ARG A 283 -9.66 5.86 -23.37
C ARG A 283 -8.65 6.97 -23.59
N ASP A 284 -7.37 6.61 -23.64
CA ASP A 284 -6.26 7.57 -23.59
C ASP A 284 -5.62 7.84 -24.96
N GLN A 285 -6.13 7.19 -26.02
CA GLN A 285 -5.56 7.15 -27.38
C GLN A 285 -4.25 6.34 -27.44
N ILE A 286 -4.11 5.52 -28.50
CA ILE A 286 -3.00 4.57 -28.65
C ILE A 286 -1.64 5.29 -28.66
N SER A 287 -1.48 6.29 -29.54
CA SER A 287 -0.22 7.02 -29.70
C SER A 287 0.19 7.76 -28.43
N THR A 288 -0.74 8.47 -27.79
CA THR A 288 -0.51 9.15 -26.51
C THR A 288 -0.09 8.16 -25.44
N SER A 289 -0.79 7.03 -25.31
CA SER A 289 -0.47 6.02 -24.30
C SER A 289 0.91 5.40 -24.50
N ILE A 290 1.31 5.13 -25.75
CA ILE A 290 2.64 4.61 -26.08
C ILE A 290 3.74 5.64 -25.75
N ASN A 291 3.51 6.91 -26.08
CA ASN A 291 4.44 7.98 -25.72
C ASN A 291 4.60 8.11 -24.20
N GLU A 292 3.51 7.99 -23.45
CA GLU A 292 3.53 8.00 -21.98
C GLU A 292 4.25 6.78 -21.40
N LEU A 293 4.08 5.58 -21.98
CA LEU A 293 4.88 4.40 -21.61
C LEU A 293 6.38 4.67 -21.77
N ALA A 294 6.77 5.28 -22.89
CA ALA A 294 8.16 5.64 -23.17
C ALA A 294 8.67 6.74 -22.23
N SER A 295 7.86 7.77 -21.94
CA SER A 295 8.20 8.84 -20.99
C SER A 295 8.42 8.27 -19.60
N TYR A 296 7.50 7.43 -19.12
CA TYR A 296 7.60 6.80 -17.81
C TYR A 296 8.84 5.90 -17.70
N ALA A 297 9.13 5.12 -18.74
CA ALA A 297 10.34 4.30 -18.79
C ALA A 297 11.61 5.17 -18.76
N SER A 298 11.63 6.29 -19.47
CA SER A 298 12.74 7.25 -19.47
C SER A 298 12.95 7.90 -18.09
N GLU A 299 11.88 8.38 -17.45
CA GLU A 299 11.91 8.96 -16.10
C GLU A 299 12.50 7.99 -15.07
N ARG A 300 12.15 6.71 -15.18
CA ARG A 300 12.62 5.63 -14.30
C ARG A 300 13.93 4.98 -14.78
N LYS A 301 14.46 5.38 -15.94
CA LYS A 301 15.66 4.82 -16.59
C LYS A 301 15.56 3.30 -16.79
N LEU A 302 14.41 2.83 -17.27
CA LEU A 302 14.13 1.41 -17.48
C LEU A 302 14.70 0.92 -18.81
N ASP A 303 15.26 -0.28 -18.77
CA ASP A 303 15.61 -1.07 -19.95
C ASP A 303 14.43 -1.93 -20.43
N LEU A 304 13.48 -2.20 -19.53
CA LEU A 304 12.26 -2.95 -19.81
C LEU A 304 11.10 -2.45 -18.95
N LEU A 305 10.02 -2.00 -19.60
CA LEU A 305 8.74 -1.76 -18.96
C LEU A 305 7.76 -2.88 -19.31
N ILE A 306 7.13 -3.45 -18.27
CA ILE A 306 6.04 -4.40 -18.41
C ILE A 306 4.79 -3.81 -17.75
N VAL A 307 3.67 -3.85 -18.45
CA VAL A 307 2.37 -3.49 -17.87
C VAL A 307 1.47 -4.71 -17.87
N MET A 308 1.17 -5.20 -16.68
CA MET A 308 0.20 -6.27 -16.49
C MET A 308 -1.17 -5.66 -16.28
N THR A 309 -2.16 -6.08 -17.06
CA THR A 309 -3.53 -5.64 -16.83
C THR A 309 -4.41 -6.74 -16.29
N THR A 310 -5.48 -6.35 -15.58
CA THR A 310 -6.53 -7.27 -15.12
C THR A 310 -7.91 -6.66 -15.34
N HIS A 311 -8.83 -7.48 -15.85
CA HIS A 311 -10.23 -7.09 -16.04
C HIS A 311 -11.15 -8.30 -15.98
N THR A 312 -12.45 -8.06 -15.78
CA THR A 312 -13.47 -9.11 -15.85
C THR A 312 -14.27 -8.94 -17.14
N HIS A 313 -14.19 -9.94 -18.01
CA HIS A 313 -15.00 -10.01 -19.23
C HIS A 313 -16.36 -10.67 -18.93
N PRO A 314 -17.50 -10.14 -19.43
CA PRO A 314 -18.82 -10.69 -19.13
C PRO A 314 -18.99 -12.17 -19.46
N GLN A 315 -18.35 -12.64 -20.53
CA GLN A 315 -18.49 -14.03 -21.02
C GLN A 315 -17.31 -14.93 -20.64
N HIS A 316 -16.15 -14.36 -20.34
CA HIS A 316 -14.90 -15.12 -20.18
C HIS A 316 -14.33 -15.02 -18.77
N GLY A 317 -15.02 -14.33 -17.87
CA GLY A 317 -14.59 -14.13 -16.50
C GLY A 317 -13.32 -13.29 -16.41
N PHE A 318 -12.49 -13.59 -15.41
CA PHE A 318 -11.25 -12.88 -15.15
C PHE A 318 -10.23 -13.06 -16.30
N GLN A 319 -9.63 -11.96 -16.75
CA GLN A 319 -8.67 -11.92 -17.83
C GLN A 319 -7.44 -11.09 -17.45
N ARG A 320 -6.33 -11.37 -18.14
CA ARG A 320 -5.08 -10.60 -18.06
C ARG A 320 -4.59 -10.25 -19.46
N ASP A 321 -4.12 -9.02 -19.64
CA ASP A 321 -3.29 -8.65 -20.78
C ASP A 321 -1.87 -8.31 -20.27
N LEU A 322 -0.92 -8.28 -21.19
CA LEU A 322 0.47 -7.98 -20.94
C LEU A 322 0.98 -7.02 -22.03
N VAL A 323 1.53 -5.88 -21.61
CA VAL A 323 2.30 -4.98 -22.47
C VAL A 323 3.77 -5.18 -22.15
N VAL A 324 4.60 -5.34 -23.17
CA VAL A 324 6.06 -5.52 -23.03
C VAL A 324 6.74 -4.50 -23.92
N TYR A 325 7.47 -3.58 -23.31
CA TYR A 325 8.16 -2.49 -23.99
C TYR A 325 9.65 -2.51 -23.63
N PRO A 326 10.49 -3.21 -24.41
CA PRO A 326 11.94 -3.20 -24.26
C PRO A 326 12.56 -1.91 -24.82
N PHE A 327 13.52 -1.36 -24.09
CA PHE A 327 14.30 -0.17 -24.47
C PHE A 327 15.78 -0.51 -24.73
N ALA A 328 16.34 -1.52 -24.06
CA ALA A 328 17.69 -2.00 -24.33
C ALA A 328 17.74 -2.94 -25.54
N ASP A 329 18.75 -2.78 -26.41
CA ASP A 329 18.91 -3.55 -27.66
C ASP A 329 18.91 -5.07 -27.44
N LEU A 330 19.52 -5.54 -26.36
CA LEU A 330 19.54 -6.96 -26.00
C LEU A 330 18.12 -7.54 -25.83
N LEU A 331 17.20 -6.74 -25.27
CA LEU A 331 15.82 -7.13 -25.00
C LEU A 331 14.90 -6.94 -26.22
N LYS A 332 15.39 -6.25 -27.26
CA LYS A 332 14.75 -6.18 -28.57
C LYS A 332 15.13 -7.36 -29.48
N SER A 333 16.04 -8.24 -29.04
CA SER A 333 16.49 -9.38 -29.82
C SER A 333 15.37 -10.40 -30.10
N GLN A 334 15.42 -11.02 -31.27
CA GLN A 334 14.49 -12.10 -31.65
C GLN A 334 14.56 -13.29 -30.67
N GLU A 335 15.74 -13.52 -30.07
CA GLU A 335 15.89 -14.56 -29.05
C GLU A 335 15.05 -14.25 -27.81
N PHE A 336 15.17 -13.04 -27.24
CA PHE A 336 14.37 -12.63 -26.07
C PHE A 336 12.87 -12.74 -26.35
N ILE A 337 12.41 -12.15 -27.46
CA ILE A 337 11.00 -12.12 -27.84
C ILE A 337 10.48 -13.56 -28.04
N SER A 338 11.21 -14.41 -28.77
CA SER A 338 10.75 -15.76 -29.05
C SER A 338 10.72 -16.66 -27.82
N LYS A 339 11.68 -16.53 -26.89
CA LYS A 339 11.67 -17.25 -25.60
C LYS A 339 10.50 -16.78 -24.73
N MET A 340 10.21 -15.48 -24.73
CA MET A 340 9.06 -14.90 -24.02
C MET A 340 7.73 -15.42 -24.57
N GLU A 341 7.52 -15.36 -25.89
CA GLU A 341 6.25 -15.77 -26.52
C GLU A 341 5.98 -17.26 -26.42
N LYS A 342 7.03 -18.10 -26.38
CA LYS A 342 6.92 -19.56 -26.19
C LYS A 342 6.80 -20.01 -24.73
N SER A 343 6.77 -19.07 -23.79
CA SER A 343 6.71 -19.38 -22.36
C SER A 343 5.32 -19.83 -21.89
N ASP A 344 5.27 -20.31 -20.65
CA ASP A 344 4.03 -20.71 -19.97
C ASP A 344 3.10 -19.52 -19.65
N LEU A 345 3.46 -18.28 -20.01
CA LEU A 345 2.53 -17.15 -20.00
C LEU A 345 1.35 -17.36 -20.96
N GLY A 346 1.56 -18.14 -22.03
CA GLY A 346 0.56 -18.38 -23.07
C GLY A 346 0.14 -17.08 -23.74
N LEU A 347 1.09 -16.37 -24.34
CA LEU A 347 0.86 -15.06 -24.94
C LEU A 347 0.18 -15.18 -26.31
N GLU A 348 -0.94 -14.49 -26.49
CA GLU A 348 -1.61 -14.29 -27.78
C GLU A 348 -1.50 -12.82 -28.17
N THR A 349 -0.90 -12.52 -29.33
CA THR A 349 -0.68 -11.14 -29.78
C THR A 349 -1.99 -10.38 -29.99
N LEU A 350 -2.06 -9.17 -29.45
CA LEU A 350 -3.12 -8.21 -29.70
C LEU A 350 -2.63 -7.21 -30.77
N ILE A 351 -3.33 -7.14 -31.89
CA ILE A 351 -3.03 -6.17 -32.96
C ILE A 351 -3.59 -4.81 -32.54
N ILE A 352 -2.71 -3.90 -32.13
CA ILE A 352 -3.08 -2.58 -31.60
C ILE A 352 -2.39 -1.46 -32.37
N ASP A 353 -1.06 -1.54 -32.49
CA ASP A 353 -0.24 -0.59 -33.23
C ASP A 353 0.71 -1.38 -34.13
N PRO A 354 0.24 -1.83 -35.32
CA PRO A 354 1.01 -2.74 -36.17
C PRO A 354 2.27 -2.11 -36.76
N GLU A 355 2.41 -0.78 -36.72
CA GLU A 355 3.60 -0.06 -37.19
C GLU A 355 4.67 0.04 -36.10
N ASN A 356 4.31 -0.18 -34.84
CA ASN A 356 5.24 -0.12 -33.71
C ASN A 356 5.72 -1.52 -33.33
N GLU A 357 6.88 -1.88 -33.86
CA GLU A 357 7.52 -3.16 -33.55
C GLU A 357 8.24 -3.18 -32.19
N ASP A 358 8.37 -2.04 -31.50
CA ASP A 358 9.04 -1.98 -30.21
C ASP A 358 8.09 -2.34 -29.06
N CYS A 359 6.88 -1.77 -29.03
CA CYS A 359 5.90 -2.02 -27.97
C CYS A 359 4.95 -3.17 -28.33
N ARG A 360 5.00 -4.26 -27.55
CA ARG A 360 4.22 -5.48 -27.83
C ARG A 360 3.05 -5.64 -26.87
N PHE A 361 1.89 -6.03 -27.41
CA PHE A 361 0.66 -6.20 -26.66
C PHE A 361 0.15 -7.64 -26.77
N TYR A 362 -0.22 -8.23 -25.64
CA TYR A 362 -0.62 -9.63 -25.57
C TYR A 362 -1.84 -9.83 -24.67
N ARG A 363 -2.67 -10.81 -25.03
CA ARG A 363 -3.56 -11.50 -24.11
C ARG A 363 -2.76 -12.59 -23.41
N GLN A 364 -2.68 -12.54 -22.08
CA GLN A 364 -2.01 -13.57 -21.27
C GLN A 364 -3.02 -14.68 -20.94
N LYS A 365 -2.91 -15.84 -21.59
CA LYS A 365 -3.83 -16.97 -21.38
C LYS A 365 -3.64 -17.62 -20.01
N ASN A 366 -2.41 -17.66 -19.50
CA ASN A 366 -2.17 -18.17 -18.16
C ASN A 366 -2.55 -17.12 -17.09
N ILE A 367 -3.84 -17.04 -16.78
CA ILE A 367 -4.40 -16.07 -15.84
C ILE A 367 -3.94 -16.27 -14.39
N SER A 368 -3.33 -17.41 -14.07
CA SER A 368 -2.80 -17.72 -12.73
C SER A 368 -1.49 -16.97 -12.44
N TRP A 369 -0.73 -16.59 -13.47
CA TRP A 369 0.53 -15.88 -13.31
C TRP A 369 0.28 -14.38 -13.05
N SER A 370 0.48 -13.98 -11.81
CA SER A 370 0.52 -12.58 -11.39
C SER A 370 1.94 -12.02 -11.49
N ARG A 371 2.15 -10.75 -11.12
CA ARG A 371 3.49 -10.15 -11.00
C ARG A 371 4.46 -11.02 -10.18
N LYS A 372 3.96 -11.79 -9.19
CA LYS A 372 4.77 -12.72 -8.38
C LYS A 372 5.37 -13.88 -9.19
N GLN A 373 4.77 -14.27 -10.32
CA GLN A 373 5.28 -15.30 -11.23
C GLN A 373 5.94 -14.67 -12.47
N VAL A 374 5.37 -13.57 -12.97
CA VAL A 374 5.90 -12.86 -14.15
C VAL A 374 7.29 -12.30 -13.89
N TYR A 375 7.53 -11.67 -12.73
CA TYR A 375 8.86 -11.14 -12.42
C TYR A 375 9.96 -12.22 -12.40
N PRO A 376 9.83 -13.33 -11.63
CA PRO A 376 10.82 -14.41 -11.67
C PRO A 376 11.07 -14.97 -13.07
N PHE A 377 10.02 -15.08 -13.90
CA PHE A 377 10.16 -15.50 -15.29
C PHE A 377 11.05 -14.54 -16.09
N PHE A 378 10.73 -13.23 -16.09
CA PHE A 378 11.51 -12.24 -16.83
C PHE A 378 12.93 -12.13 -16.29
N ARG A 379 13.13 -12.25 -14.97
CA ARG A 379 14.44 -12.32 -14.36
C ARG A 379 15.28 -13.46 -14.93
N ASN A 380 14.76 -14.68 -14.90
CA ASN A 380 15.47 -15.86 -15.42
C ASN A 380 15.72 -15.74 -16.93
N LEU A 381 14.78 -15.17 -17.67
CA LEU A 381 14.92 -14.93 -19.11
C LEU A 381 16.07 -13.98 -19.41
N ILE A 382 16.12 -12.83 -18.73
CA ILE A 382 17.20 -11.83 -18.87
C ILE A 382 18.55 -12.44 -18.49
N GLU A 383 18.62 -13.14 -17.36
CA GLU A 383 19.84 -13.83 -16.90
C GLU A 383 20.31 -14.86 -17.95
N SER A 384 19.41 -15.61 -18.59
CA SER A 384 19.76 -16.59 -19.62
C SER A 384 20.36 -16.00 -20.89
N ILE A 385 20.04 -14.74 -21.21
CA ILE A 385 20.50 -14.06 -22.42
C ILE A 385 21.79 -13.30 -22.15
N ASN A 386 21.93 -12.68 -20.97
CA ASN A 386 23.18 -12.04 -20.54
C ASN A 386 24.36 -13.02 -20.48
N VAL A 387 24.10 -14.29 -20.15
CA VAL A 387 25.13 -15.34 -20.15
C VAL A 387 25.51 -15.78 -21.57
N ALA A 388 24.63 -15.62 -22.55
CA ALA A 388 24.89 -15.99 -23.95
C ALA A 388 25.61 -14.89 -24.75
N SER A 389 25.63 -13.65 -24.24
CA SER A 389 26.30 -12.49 -24.85
C SER A 389 27.71 -12.21 -24.31
N LEU A 390 28.17 -13.01 -23.33
CA LEU A 390 29.56 -13.07 -22.84
C LEU A 390 30.28 -14.27 -23.48
#